data_AF-A0A1W6ZXD4-F1
#
_entry.id   AF-A0A1W6ZXD4-F1
#
_cell.length_a   1.000
_cell.length_b   1.000
_cell.length_c   1.000
_cell.angle_alpha   90.00
_cell.angle_beta   90.00
_cell.angle_gamma   90.00
#
_symmetry.space_group_name_H-M   'P 1'
#
loop_
_entity.id
_entity.type
_entity.pdbx_description
1 polymer ?
#
loop_
_entity_poly.entity_id
_entity_poly.type
_entity_poly.pdbx_seq_one_letter_code
_entity_poly.pdbx_strand_id
1 'polypeptide(L)'
;MERGLRILVAGLFLAFAVGTAAAETWPAPQTTMFKPDWEAARAAVPALPRKAESTDRLAELTQIVSGVFPALANSPVPVLLPFPVADYARDHAAGSSTDGDYSEFKPTKFFLAGPTGYDAAFSVRTRDVADFADINFRDPVVVQISGFNMLYDLPPAKGVIVQKPGEIERDSPGIRRQILESTLRYSFERFGVPYVISIQCFDGPQRRNRLSCRNADRIAGRFLRALQLVGGNPDAETDAPAPAVIRPEQSSSVFTYHRVGALLPGTAMRSNTGDADKTVYARIRFPTAATPAYVNSQSFMHGGDCNQTGRRRVSPGYRCRINSKPLFRDESAPENYSYPWRDNFCENRHFFVGQCAAGLGHQGQDIRPASCATKDTNKTRCQPYRHGVVAARDGMILREAWNDSFFLVVNAPGERIRFRHLHMHPRKLDDDGIVSGHLVKEGEPLGMIGNYNRRPGWTTTHLHFEVLVPTRDGWVRVNPYMTLVAAYEQLIRARGTEINEPPSDTPADTSIEGASEAIAASAAAPITAKDTNTARSKTKAAPRTKVKTKSHKVRSKAPRRIAHPGKMRTKKRR
;
A
#
# COMPACT_ATOMS: atom_id res chain seq x y z
N MET A 1 -72.19 18.66 -58.78
CA MET A 1 -70.87 18.38 -59.39
C MET A 1 -69.81 18.99 -58.50
N GLU A 2 -68.84 18.17 -58.12
CA GLU A 2 -67.46 18.50 -57.71
C GLU A 2 -67.24 19.40 -56.47
N ARG A 3 -66.88 18.78 -55.34
CA ARG A 3 -65.52 18.47 -54.84
C ARG A 3 -64.87 19.66 -54.11
N GLY A 4 -65.02 19.67 -52.79
CA GLY A 4 -64.24 20.49 -51.87
C GLY A 4 -63.64 19.62 -50.77
N LEU A 5 -62.43 19.10 -51.03
CA LEU A 5 -61.62 18.29 -50.14
C LEU A 5 -61.18 19.12 -48.92
N ARG A 6 -61.72 18.84 -47.73
CA ARG A 6 -61.23 19.39 -46.46
C ARG A 6 -60.12 18.49 -45.93
N ILE A 7 -58.87 18.93 -46.09
CA ILE A 7 -57.69 18.30 -45.50
C ILE A 7 -57.63 18.73 -44.03
N LEU A 8 -57.84 17.77 -43.12
CA LEU A 8 -57.59 17.91 -41.70
C LEU A 8 -56.08 17.73 -41.48
N VAL A 9 -55.37 18.80 -41.15
CA VAL A 9 -53.97 18.73 -40.70
C VAL A 9 -53.98 18.42 -39.21
N ALA A 10 -53.81 17.15 -38.86
CA ALA A 10 -53.54 16.72 -37.49
C ALA A 10 -52.06 17.04 -37.18
N GLY A 11 -51.82 18.05 -36.34
CA GLY A 11 -50.51 18.40 -35.84
C GLY A 11 -49.98 17.31 -34.90
N LEU A 12 -49.02 16.53 -35.37
CA LEU A 12 -48.28 15.56 -34.56
C LEU A 12 -47.22 16.32 -33.75
N PHE A 13 -47.55 16.68 -32.51
CA PHE A 13 -46.57 17.17 -31.54
C PHE A 13 -45.68 16.00 -31.10
N LEU A 14 -44.51 15.86 -31.73
CA LEU A 14 -43.44 15.01 -31.23
C LEU A 14 -42.90 15.62 -29.94
N ALA A 15 -43.36 15.11 -28.79
CA ALA A 15 -42.72 15.36 -27.52
C ALA A 15 -41.35 14.66 -27.53
N PHE A 16 -40.28 15.42 -27.78
CA PHE A 16 -38.92 14.98 -27.49
C PHE A 16 -38.77 14.84 -25.97
N ALA A 17 -39.04 13.65 -25.45
CA ALA A 17 -38.56 13.26 -24.14
C ALA A 17 -37.03 13.19 -24.22
N VAL A 18 -36.36 14.28 -23.82
CA VAL A 18 -34.92 14.26 -23.54
C VAL A 18 -34.75 13.40 -22.30
N GLY A 19 -34.63 12.09 -22.51
CA GLY A 19 -34.19 11.18 -21.46
C GLY A 19 -32.75 11.53 -21.11
N THR A 20 -32.54 12.17 -19.97
CA THR A 20 -31.19 12.29 -19.39
C THR A 20 -30.69 10.87 -19.13
N ALA A 21 -29.75 10.38 -19.93
CA ALA A 21 -29.09 9.11 -19.67
C ALA A 21 -28.48 9.19 -18.27
N ALA A 22 -28.83 8.25 -17.39
CA ALA A 22 -28.27 8.22 -16.04
C ALA A 22 -26.74 8.13 -16.13
N ALA A 23 -26.03 8.95 -15.34
CA ALA A 23 -24.58 8.97 -15.35
C ALA A 23 -24.04 7.59 -14.99
N GLU A 24 -23.14 7.05 -15.83
CA GLU A 24 -22.53 5.75 -15.59
C GLU A 24 -21.65 5.81 -14.34
N THR A 25 -21.78 4.84 -13.45
CA THR A 25 -21.01 4.78 -12.19
C THR A 25 -20.13 3.54 -12.16
N TRP A 26 -18.98 3.66 -11.50
CA TRP A 26 -18.11 2.53 -11.25
C TRP A 26 -18.70 1.59 -10.19
N PRO A 27 -18.39 0.28 -10.23
CA PRO A 27 -18.76 -0.65 -9.17
C PRO A 27 -18.20 -0.21 -7.80
N ALA A 28 -19.09 -0.05 -6.83
CA ALA A 28 -18.75 0.30 -5.46
C ALA A 28 -18.43 -0.95 -4.60
N PRO A 29 -17.60 -0.81 -3.56
CA PRO A 29 -17.30 -1.91 -2.64
C PRO A 29 -18.54 -2.33 -1.84
N GLN A 30 -18.60 -3.61 -1.50
CA GLN A 30 -19.58 -4.14 -0.53
C GLN A 30 -19.05 -3.95 0.89
N THR A 31 -19.92 -3.55 1.81
CA THR A 31 -19.53 -3.14 3.15
C THR A 31 -20.58 -3.55 4.18
N THR A 32 -20.12 -4.00 5.34
CA THR A 32 -20.96 -4.34 6.49
C THR A 32 -20.82 -3.27 7.57
N MET A 33 -21.95 -2.74 8.04
CA MET A 33 -22.03 -1.77 9.14
C MET A 33 -22.27 -2.47 10.49
N PHE A 34 -21.75 -1.88 11.57
CA PHE A 34 -21.85 -2.38 12.94
C PHE A 34 -22.41 -1.29 13.84
N LYS A 35 -23.35 -1.65 14.72
CA LYS A 35 -23.92 -0.75 15.71
C LYS A 35 -23.23 -0.98 17.06
N PRO A 36 -22.56 0.02 17.64
CA PRO A 36 -21.96 -0.13 18.96
C PRO A 36 -23.01 -0.32 20.06
N ASP A 37 -22.71 -1.22 20.98
CA ASP A 37 -23.44 -1.41 22.22
C ASP A 37 -22.96 -0.39 23.26
N TRP A 38 -23.56 0.80 23.21
CA TRP A 38 -23.24 1.90 24.11
C TRP A 38 -23.72 1.67 25.54
N GLU A 39 -24.71 0.79 25.78
CA GLU A 39 -25.11 0.42 27.14
C GLU A 39 -24.01 -0.39 27.81
N ALA A 40 -23.49 -1.41 27.12
CA ALA A 40 -22.34 -2.18 27.60
C ALA A 40 -21.09 -1.30 27.76
N ALA A 41 -20.86 -0.32 26.87
CA ALA A 41 -19.75 0.61 27.01
C ALA A 41 -19.90 1.48 28.28
N ARG A 42 -21.08 2.05 28.55
CA ARG A 42 -21.33 2.84 29.77
C ARG A 42 -21.14 2.00 31.04
N ALA A 43 -21.59 0.75 31.03
CA ALA A 43 -21.39 -0.17 32.15
C ALA A 43 -19.90 -0.50 32.40
N ALA A 44 -19.06 -0.44 31.37
CA ALA A 44 -17.63 -0.70 31.45
C ALA A 44 -16.77 0.52 31.81
N VAL A 45 -17.37 1.70 32.04
CA VAL A 45 -16.63 2.92 32.41
C VAL A 45 -15.96 2.73 33.78
N PRO A 46 -14.64 2.90 33.90
CA PRO A 46 -13.93 2.74 35.17
C PRO A 46 -14.42 3.77 36.20
N ALA A 47 -14.24 3.46 37.49
CA ALA A 47 -14.55 4.40 38.56
C ALA A 47 -13.69 5.67 38.42
N LEU A 48 -14.35 6.81 38.19
CA LEU A 48 -13.69 8.12 38.08
C LEU A 48 -13.77 8.86 39.42
N PRO A 49 -12.76 9.66 39.78
CA PRO A 49 -12.87 10.61 40.88
C PRO A 49 -14.02 11.59 40.57
N ARG A 50 -15.04 11.56 41.42
CA ARG A 50 -16.38 12.12 41.16
C ARG A 50 -16.34 13.65 40.99
N LYS A 51 -16.69 14.18 39.81
CA LYS A 51 -17.34 15.50 39.74
C LYS A 51 -18.84 15.31 39.96
N ALA A 52 -19.42 16.08 40.88
CA ALA A 52 -20.78 15.88 41.37
C ALA A 52 -21.91 16.16 40.35
N GLU A 53 -21.59 16.55 39.11
CA GLU A 53 -22.55 17.16 38.18
C GLU A 53 -22.76 16.43 36.84
N SER A 54 -21.95 15.43 36.46
CA SER A 54 -22.19 14.71 35.19
C SER A 54 -23.17 13.55 35.37
N THR A 55 -24.26 13.55 34.60
CA THR A 55 -25.21 12.43 34.53
C THR A 55 -24.76 11.32 33.58
N ASP A 56 -23.80 11.58 32.68
CA ASP A 56 -23.20 10.58 31.79
C ASP A 56 -21.70 10.40 32.05
N ARG A 57 -21.35 9.27 32.68
CA ARG A 57 -19.97 8.91 33.01
C ARG A 57 -19.10 8.68 31.77
N LEU A 58 -19.68 8.27 30.65
CA LEU A 58 -18.92 8.08 29.40
C LEU A 58 -18.55 9.43 28.78
N ALA A 59 -19.48 10.40 28.79
CA ALA A 59 -19.21 11.75 28.32
C ALA A 59 -18.13 12.43 29.16
N GLU A 60 -18.19 12.28 30.49
CA GLU A 60 -17.15 12.78 31.41
C GLU A 60 -15.78 12.15 31.12
N LEU A 61 -15.73 10.82 30.94
CA LEU A 61 -14.52 10.09 30.57
C LEU A 61 -13.92 10.64 29.27
N THR A 62 -14.75 10.75 28.22
CA THR A 62 -14.36 11.29 26.92
C THR A 62 -13.81 12.70 27.05
N GLN A 63 -14.45 13.56 27.85
CA GLN A 63 -13.99 14.94 28.06
C GLN A 63 -12.61 15.00 28.73
N ILE A 64 -12.41 14.21 29.80
CA ILE A 64 -11.13 14.15 30.54
C ILE A 64 -9.99 13.69 29.62
N VAL A 65 -10.21 12.59 28.88
CA VAL A 65 -9.17 11.98 28.04
C VAL A 65 -8.93 12.78 26.75
N SER A 66 -9.88 13.61 26.30
CA SER A 66 -9.69 14.48 25.15
C SER A 66 -8.55 15.50 25.33
N GLY A 67 -8.10 15.76 26.56
CA GLY A 67 -6.88 16.53 26.81
C GLY A 67 -5.60 15.88 26.24
N VAL A 68 -5.59 14.55 26.12
CA VAL A 68 -4.46 13.78 25.54
C VAL A 68 -4.77 13.35 24.11
N PHE A 69 -6.02 13.02 23.82
CA PHE A 69 -6.48 12.57 22.50
C PHE A 69 -7.60 13.50 22.00
N PRO A 70 -7.29 14.67 21.41
CA PRO A 70 -8.29 15.70 21.09
C PRO A 70 -9.44 15.25 20.18
N ALA A 71 -9.18 14.29 19.27
CA ALA A 71 -10.20 13.78 18.36
C ALA A 71 -11.06 12.65 18.97
N LEU A 72 -10.86 12.27 20.23
CA LEU A 72 -11.55 11.14 20.87
C LEU A 72 -13.08 11.26 20.79
N ALA A 73 -13.62 12.46 20.98
CA ALA A 73 -15.05 12.76 20.91
C ALA A 73 -15.65 12.63 19.50
N ASN A 74 -14.82 12.44 18.46
CA ASN A 74 -15.28 12.22 17.09
C ASN A 74 -15.45 10.72 16.77
N SER A 75 -15.14 9.83 17.71
CA SER A 75 -15.24 8.38 17.48
C SER A 75 -16.67 7.89 17.69
N PRO A 76 -17.34 7.34 16.66
CA PRO A 76 -18.66 6.73 16.77
C PRO A 76 -18.61 5.30 17.31
N VAL A 77 -17.45 4.84 17.78
CA VAL A 77 -17.28 3.56 18.46
C VAL A 77 -16.60 3.78 19.81
N PRO A 78 -16.84 2.92 20.81
CA PRO A 78 -16.08 2.93 22.04
C PRO A 78 -14.58 2.82 21.77
N VAL A 79 -13.79 3.70 22.37
CA VAL A 79 -12.35 3.77 22.13
C VAL A 79 -11.62 2.96 23.18
N LEU A 80 -10.78 2.03 22.72
CA LEU A 80 -9.94 1.17 23.56
C LEU A 80 -8.47 1.55 23.38
N LEU A 81 -7.80 1.98 24.44
CA LEU A 81 -6.36 2.32 24.39
C LEU A 81 -5.61 1.71 25.59
N PRO A 82 -4.30 1.43 25.46
CA PRO A 82 -3.43 1.01 26.56
C PRO A 82 -3.06 2.19 27.47
N PHE A 83 -4.07 2.89 27.99
CA PHE A 83 -3.94 4.15 28.72
C PHE A 83 -4.63 4.02 30.09
N PRO A 84 -3.93 4.23 31.22
CA PRO A 84 -4.48 4.03 32.55
C PRO A 84 -5.36 5.22 32.94
N VAL A 85 -6.60 5.20 32.45
CA VAL A 85 -7.48 6.35 32.53
C VAL A 85 -7.87 6.71 33.97
N ALA A 86 -7.96 5.72 34.87
CA ALA A 86 -8.27 5.97 36.28
C ALA A 86 -7.16 6.75 37.00
N ASP A 87 -5.89 6.49 36.67
CA ASP A 87 -4.75 7.18 37.28
C ASP A 87 -4.62 8.59 36.70
N TYR A 88 -4.72 8.70 35.37
CA TYR A 88 -4.76 9.99 34.68
C TYR A 88 -5.88 10.89 35.19
N ALA A 89 -7.11 10.36 35.35
CA ALA A 89 -8.23 11.14 35.85
C ALA A 89 -8.02 11.64 37.30
N ARG A 90 -7.37 10.84 38.17
CA ARG A 90 -7.02 11.26 39.53
C ARG A 90 -5.97 12.37 39.55
N ASP A 91 -4.91 12.22 38.78
CA ASP A 91 -3.85 13.22 38.67
C ASP A 91 -4.39 14.53 38.08
N HIS A 92 -5.22 14.43 37.03
CA HIS A 92 -5.88 15.58 36.40
C HIS A 92 -6.80 16.31 37.39
N ALA A 93 -7.59 15.57 38.18
CA ALA A 93 -8.43 16.15 39.23
C ALA A 93 -7.61 16.82 40.35
N ALA A 94 -6.40 16.33 40.63
CA ALA A 94 -5.47 16.91 41.60
C ALA A 94 -4.64 18.08 41.05
N GLY A 95 -4.78 18.44 39.76
CA GLY A 95 -3.96 19.48 39.12
C GLY A 95 -2.49 19.08 38.93
N SER A 96 -2.18 17.79 39.00
CA SER A 96 -0.83 17.26 38.78
C SER A 96 -0.55 17.11 37.28
N SER A 97 0.59 17.61 36.80
CA SER A 97 1.06 17.38 35.43
C SER A 97 2.13 16.28 35.40
N THR A 98 1.73 15.02 35.42
CA THR A 98 2.65 13.92 35.10
C THR A 98 2.68 13.76 33.59
N ASP A 99 3.58 14.52 32.96
CA ASP A 99 3.81 14.46 31.51
C ASP A 99 4.29 13.04 31.12
N GLY A 100 3.35 12.23 30.60
CA GLY A 100 3.67 11.14 29.67
C GLY A 100 4.21 9.82 30.22
N ASP A 101 4.26 9.58 31.55
CA ASP A 101 4.76 8.31 32.10
C ASP A 101 3.71 7.29 32.57
N TYR A 102 2.48 7.47 32.13
CA TYR A 102 1.36 6.61 32.51
C TYR A 102 1.46 5.17 31.96
N SER A 103 2.10 4.96 30.80
CA SER A 103 2.12 3.65 30.14
C SER A 103 3.47 3.34 29.52
N GLU A 104 3.83 2.06 29.51
CA GLU A 104 4.96 1.53 28.73
C GLU A 104 4.73 1.69 27.21
N PHE A 105 3.46 1.73 26.79
CA PHE A 105 3.06 2.04 25.42
C PHE A 105 2.85 3.55 25.30
N LYS A 106 3.83 4.23 24.73
CA LYS A 106 3.77 5.68 24.53
C LYS A 106 2.90 6.01 23.31
N PRO A 107 1.85 6.86 23.43
CA PRO A 107 1.09 7.28 22.28
C PRO A 107 2.00 7.97 21.28
N THR A 108 1.84 7.66 19.99
CA THR A 108 2.45 8.47 18.93
C THR A 108 1.56 9.68 18.66
N LYS A 109 1.98 10.57 17.76
CA LYS A 109 1.14 11.66 17.27
C LYS A 109 -0.04 11.20 16.39
N PHE A 110 -0.17 9.89 16.13
CA PHE A 110 -1.21 9.34 15.28
C PHE A 110 -2.40 8.85 16.12
N PHE A 111 -3.46 9.67 16.15
CA PHE A 111 -4.79 9.31 16.61
C PHE A 111 -5.80 9.98 15.67
N LEU A 112 -6.51 9.19 14.88
CA LEU A 112 -7.50 9.65 13.91
C LEU A 112 -8.84 9.01 14.25
N ALA A 113 -9.82 9.82 14.63
CA ALA A 113 -11.21 9.39 14.76
C ALA A 113 -12.08 10.14 13.74
N GLY A 114 -13.13 9.46 13.28
CA GLY A 114 -14.05 9.97 12.27
C GLY A 114 -15.27 9.04 12.10
N PRO A 115 -16.12 9.30 11.11
CA PRO A 115 -17.46 8.68 10.98
C PRO A 115 -17.47 7.15 10.90
N THR A 116 -16.35 6.53 10.56
CA THR A 116 -16.24 5.07 10.43
C THR A 116 -15.47 4.38 11.58
N GLY A 117 -15.17 5.10 12.66
CA GLY A 117 -14.48 4.62 13.86
C GLY A 117 -13.17 5.37 14.16
N TYR A 118 -12.13 4.70 14.68
CA TYR A 118 -10.84 5.35 14.97
C TYR A 118 -9.62 4.46 14.71
N ASP A 119 -8.49 5.08 14.38
CA ASP A 119 -7.16 4.48 14.29
C ASP A 119 -6.20 5.19 15.24
N ALA A 120 -5.38 4.43 15.96
CA ALA A 120 -4.32 4.96 16.81
C ALA A 120 -3.03 4.14 16.68
N ALA A 121 -1.89 4.77 16.94
CA ALA A 121 -0.60 4.09 16.98
C ALA A 121 0.17 4.43 18.26
N PHE A 122 0.79 3.42 18.84
CA PHE A 122 1.61 3.49 20.04
C PHE A 122 3.00 2.95 19.75
N SER A 123 3.98 3.42 20.49
CA SER A 123 5.36 2.93 20.39
C SER A 123 5.82 2.36 21.73
N VAL A 124 6.56 1.26 21.66
CA VAL A 124 7.24 0.68 22.83
C VAL A 124 8.69 0.38 22.46
N ARG A 125 9.61 0.75 23.35
CA ARG A 125 11.01 0.33 23.25
C ARG A 125 11.20 -0.92 24.09
N THR A 126 11.50 -2.05 23.44
CA THR A 126 11.58 -3.35 24.12
C THR A 126 12.63 -3.37 25.24
N ARG A 127 13.73 -2.65 25.07
CA ARG A 127 14.78 -2.51 26.09
C ARG A 127 14.35 -1.75 27.36
N ASP A 128 13.26 -0.96 27.28
CA ASP A 128 12.76 -0.16 28.39
C ASP A 128 11.72 -0.95 29.22
N VAL A 129 11.34 -2.15 28.79
CA VAL A 129 10.37 -3.03 29.45
C VAL A 129 11.07 -4.32 29.89
N ALA A 130 11.09 -4.60 31.19
CA ALA A 130 11.82 -5.74 31.76
C ALA A 130 11.42 -7.08 31.10
N ASP A 131 10.12 -7.29 30.88
CA ASP A 131 9.58 -8.51 30.25
C ASP A 131 9.99 -8.69 28.78
N PHE A 132 10.56 -7.65 28.15
CA PHE A 132 10.99 -7.64 26.75
C PHE A 132 12.50 -7.44 26.59
N ALA A 133 13.27 -7.50 27.69
CA ALA A 133 14.72 -7.28 27.67
C ALA A 133 15.48 -8.26 26.76
N ASP A 134 14.93 -9.46 26.51
CA ASP A 134 15.49 -10.45 25.59
C ASP A 134 15.18 -10.17 24.09
N ILE A 135 14.27 -9.23 23.81
CA ILE A 135 13.91 -8.80 22.47
C ILE A 135 14.94 -7.77 21.97
N ASN A 136 16.06 -8.29 21.44
CA ASN A 136 17.12 -7.56 20.72
C ASN A 136 16.65 -7.04 19.35
N PHE A 137 15.69 -6.11 19.35
CA PHE A 137 15.26 -5.31 18.21
C PHE A 137 15.68 -3.86 18.45
N ARG A 138 16.27 -3.21 17.43
CA ARG A 138 16.94 -1.92 17.60
C ARG A 138 15.96 -0.75 17.70
N ASP A 139 14.92 -0.79 16.90
CA ASP A 139 14.01 0.34 16.69
C ASP A 139 12.79 0.19 17.62
N PRO A 140 12.06 1.26 17.98
CA PRO A 140 10.80 1.13 18.70
C PRO A 140 9.81 0.26 17.92
N VAL A 141 9.04 -0.57 18.61
CA VAL A 141 7.95 -1.34 18.01
C VAL A 141 6.71 -0.47 17.97
N VAL A 142 6.16 -0.27 16.78
CA VAL A 142 4.88 0.40 16.59
C VAL A 142 3.75 -0.61 16.64
N VAL A 143 2.80 -0.38 17.54
CA VAL A 143 1.57 -1.14 17.69
C VAL A 143 0.42 -0.25 17.22
N GLN A 144 -0.34 -0.72 16.24
CA GLN A 144 -1.52 -0.02 15.74
C GLN A 144 -2.78 -0.68 16.30
N ILE A 145 -3.77 0.14 16.66
CA ILE A 145 -5.11 -0.31 17.03
C ILE A 145 -6.14 0.46 16.21
N SER A 146 -7.16 -0.25 15.74
CA SER A 146 -8.29 0.31 15.02
C SER A 146 -9.59 -0.26 15.60
N GLY A 147 -10.60 0.57 15.83
CA GLY A 147 -11.97 0.14 16.10
C GLY A 147 -12.90 0.61 14.99
N PHE A 148 -13.82 -0.23 14.52
CA PHE A 148 -14.61 0.03 13.30
C PHE A 148 -16.11 -0.10 13.54
N ASN A 149 -16.92 0.81 12.99
CA ASN A 149 -18.36 0.59 12.80
C ASN A 149 -18.69 0.14 11.36
N MET A 150 -17.68 -0.12 10.54
CA MET A 150 -17.79 -0.46 9.13
C MET A 150 -16.59 -1.32 8.70
N LEU A 151 -16.84 -2.43 7.99
CA LEU A 151 -15.81 -3.24 7.35
C LEU A 151 -16.16 -3.48 5.87
N TYR A 152 -15.14 -3.71 5.05
CA TYR A 152 -15.29 -4.09 3.66
C TYR A 152 -15.45 -5.61 3.54
N ASP A 153 -16.39 -6.03 2.70
CA ASP A 153 -16.68 -7.43 2.44
C ASP A 153 -15.83 -7.90 1.27
N LEU A 154 -14.71 -8.56 1.61
CA LEU A 154 -13.80 -9.16 0.64
C LEU A 154 -13.85 -10.68 0.71
N PRO A 155 -13.51 -11.37 -0.40
CA PRO A 155 -13.18 -12.79 -0.34
C PRO A 155 -12.08 -13.06 0.70
N PRO A 156 -12.10 -14.22 1.37
CA PRO A 156 -11.08 -14.58 2.35
C PRO A 156 -9.67 -14.46 1.76
N ALA A 157 -8.80 -13.73 2.47
CA ALA A 157 -7.43 -13.51 2.02
C ALA A 157 -6.65 -14.83 1.93
N LYS A 158 -5.91 -15.01 0.84
CA LYS A 158 -5.00 -16.13 0.67
C LYS A 158 -3.76 -15.97 1.54
N GLY A 159 -3.20 -17.09 2.00
CA GLY A 159 -1.98 -17.08 2.81
C GLY A 159 -2.17 -16.57 4.25
N VAL A 160 -3.42 -16.38 4.71
CA VAL A 160 -3.71 -16.14 6.13
C VAL A 160 -3.30 -17.38 6.92
N ILE A 161 -2.41 -17.19 7.88
CA ILE A 161 -2.07 -18.21 8.87
C ILE A 161 -2.85 -17.87 10.14
N VAL A 162 -4.03 -18.47 10.30
CA VAL A 162 -4.79 -18.39 11.56
C VAL A 162 -4.10 -19.29 12.59
N GLN A 163 -3.77 -18.72 13.74
CA GLN A 163 -3.06 -19.43 14.80
C GLN A 163 -3.92 -19.43 16.06
N LYS A 164 -3.71 -20.42 16.93
CA LYS A 164 -4.36 -20.42 18.23
C LYS A 164 -3.95 -19.14 18.99
N PRO A 165 -4.90 -18.36 19.52
CA PRO A 165 -4.64 -17.11 20.24
C PRO A 165 -3.85 -17.33 21.55
N GLY A 166 -3.77 -18.57 22.03
CA GLY A 166 -3.00 -18.90 23.23
C GLY A 166 -3.75 -18.45 24.48
N GLU A 167 -3.01 -17.92 25.46
CA GLU A 167 -3.57 -17.54 26.76
C GLU A 167 -4.54 -16.35 26.69
N ILE A 168 -4.39 -15.47 25.70
CA ILE A 168 -5.22 -14.27 25.57
C ILE A 168 -6.69 -14.58 25.25
N GLU A 169 -6.97 -15.78 24.76
CA GLU A 169 -8.36 -16.26 24.57
C GLU A 169 -9.15 -16.26 25.88
N ARG A 170 -8.48 -16.49 27.01
CA ARG A 170 -9.13 -16.43 28.34
C ARG A 170 -9.59 -15.03 28.68
N ASP A 171 -8.82 -14.03 28.27
CA ASP A 171 -9.06 -12.61 28.57
C ASP A 171 -9.98 -11.96 27.52
N SER A 172 -10.10 -12.56 26.33
CA SER A 172 -10.89 -12.05 25.21
C SER A 172 -11.44 -13.21 24.37
N PRO A 173 -12.56 -13.83 24.78
CA PRO A 173 -13.14 -14.95 24.06
C PRO A 173 -13.46 -14.60 22.60
N GLY A 174 -13.15 -15.51 21.67
CA GLY A 174 -13.36 -15.32 20.24
C GLY A 174 -12.30 -14.49 19.54
N ILE A 175 -11.21 -14.12 20.22
CA ILE A 175 -10.11 -13.36 19.62
C ILE A 175 -9.38 -14.19 18.56
N ARG A 176 -9.26 -13.63 17.36
CA ARG A 176 -8.56 -14.26 16.25
C ARG A 176 -7.15 -13.74 16.14
N ARG A 177 -6.19 -14.64 16.25
CA ARG A 177 -4.77 -14.37 16.00
C ARG A 177 -4.39 -14.84 14.60
N GLN A 178 -3.78 -13.97 13.81
CA GLN A 178 -3.41 -14.28 12.44
C GLN A 178 -2.13 -13.58 11.99
N ILE A 179 -1.38 -14.24 11.11
CA ILE A 179 -0.28 -13.60 10.38
C ILE A 179 -0.71 -13.49 8.92
N LEU A 180 -0.80 -12.25 8.44
CA LEU A 180 -1.19 -11.94 7.07
C LEU A 180 -0.35 -10.73 6.58
N GLU A 181 0.26 -10.88 5.40
CA GLU A 181 1.03 -9.83 4.72
C GLU A 181 2.19 -9.24 5.53
N SER A 182 2.96 -10.10 6.21
CA SER A 182 4.08 -9.70 7.10
C SER A 182 3.65 -8.82 8.29
N THR A 183 2.44 -9.05 8.77
CA THR A 183 1.87 -8.37 9.93
C THR A 183 1.20 -9.39 10.83
N LEU A 184 1.53 -9.37 12.12
CA LEU A 184 0.79 -10.05 13.16
C LEU A 184 -0.46 -9.23 13.47
N ARG A 185 -1.62 -9.88 13.49
CA ARG A 185 -2.90 -9.24 13.73
C ARG A 185 -3.68 -10.00 14.80
N TYR A 186 -4.32 -9.23 15.67
CA TYR A 186 -5.36 -9.72 16.55
C TYR A 186 -6.66 -9.01 16.18
N SER A 187 -7.69 -9.77 15.84
CA SER A 187 -9.04 -9.23 15.65
C SER A 187 -10.00 -9.80 16.69
N PHE A 188 -10.83 -8.94 17.26
CA PHE A 188 -11.81 -9.32 18.28
C PHE A 188 -13.01 -8.37 18.23
N GLU A 189 -14.11 -8.77 18.85
CA GLU A 189 -15.29 -7.94 18.98
C GLU A 189 -15.47 -7.53 20.44
N ARG A 190 -15.84 -6.27 20.67
CA ARG A 190 -16.20 -5.75 22.00
C ARG A 190 -17.22 -4.63 21.83
N PHE A 191 -18.23 -4.57 22.71
CA PHE A 191 -19.30 -3.56 22.58
C PHE A 191 -19.98 -3.58 21.20
N GLY A 192 -20.21 -4.78 20.63
CA GLY A 192 -20.88 -4.94 19.34
C GLY A 192 -20.08 -4.52 18.10
N VAL A 193 -18.81 -4.11 18.24
CA VAL A 193 -17.98 -3.64 17.12
C VAL A 193 -16.64 -4.37 17.04
N PRO A 194 -16.08 -4.54 15.83
CA PRO A 194 -14.78 -5.16 15.62
C PRO A 194 -13.62 -4.21 15.93
N TYR A 195 -12.54 -4.78 16.46
CA TYR A 195 -11.25 -4.15 16.66
C TYR A 195 -10.15 -4.97 16.03
N VAL A 196 -9.09 -4.30 15.59
CA VAL A 196 -7.88 -4.92 15.07
C VAL A 196 -6.66 -4.28 15.71
N ILE A 197 -5.76 -5.11 16.21
CA ILE A 197 -4.39 -4.72 16.56
C ILE A 197 -3.45 -5.26 15.50
N SER A 198 -2.47 -4.47 15.09
CA SER A 198 -1.49 -4.85 14.06
C SER A 198 -0.07 -4.45 14.46
N ILE A 199 0.85 -5.39 14.30
CA ILE A 199 2.30 -5.18 14.46
C ILE A 199 3.01 -5.77 13.25
N GLN A 200 3.81 -4.95 12.56
CA GLN A 200 4.62 -5.44 11.44
C GLN A 200 5.68 -6.41 11.97
N CYS A 201 5.81 -7.58 11.33
CA CYS A 201 6.73 -8.61 11.78
C CYS A 201 7.27 -9.47 10.64
N PHE A 202 8.37 -10.16 10.93
CA PHE A 202 8.98 -11.14 10.05
C PHE A 202 8.78 -12.54 10.62
N ASP A 203 8.21 -13.44 9.83
CA ASP A 203 8.03 -14.84 10.24
C ASP A 203 9.35 -15.61 10.08
N GLY A 204 10.18 -15.56 11.11
CA GLY A 204 11.49 -16.20 11.13
C GLY A 204 12.27 -15.89 12.41
N PRO A 205 13.56 -16.24 12.46
CA PRO A 205 14.38 -16.01 13.64
C PRO A 205 14.53 -14.52 13.95
N GLN A 206 14.70 -14.20 15.22
CA GLN A 206 14.94 -12.84 15.71
C GLN A 206 16.17 -12.22 15.03
N ARG A 207 16.06 -10.95 14.62
CA ARG A 207 17.16 -10.17 14.05
C ARG A 207 17.14 -8.76 14.63
N ARG A 208 18.30 -8.12 14.71
CA ARG A 208 18.44 -6.74 15.20
C ARG A 208 17.57 -5.72 14.46
N ASN A 209 17.37 -5.91 13.16
CA ASN A 209 16.66 -4.98 12.28
C ASN A 209 15.32 -5.55 11.77
N ARG A 210 14.86 -6.68 12.31
CA ARG A 210 13.54 -7.26 11.96
C ARG A 210 12.93 -7.92 13.19
N LEU A 211 11.80 -7.37 13.64
CA LEU A 211 11.02 -7.97 14.71
C LEU A 211 10.43 -9.31 14.25
N SER A 212 10.64 -10.38 15.03
CA SER A 212 10.03 -11.68 14.72
C SER A 212 8.55 -11.68 15.09
N CYS A 213 7.71 -12.42 14.36
CA CYS A 213 6.29 -12.52 14.70
C CYS A 213 6.04 -13.14 16.08
N ARG A 214 6.96 -13.97 16.59
CA ARG A 214 6.94 -14.49 17.97
C ARG A 214 7.15 -13.40 19.03
N ASN A 215 8.03 -12.44 18.76
CA ASN A 215 8.27 -11.33 19.69
C ASN A 215 7.17 -10.29 19.60
N ALA A 216 6.67 -10.02 18.38
CA ALA A 216 5.47 -9.21 18.18
C ALA A 216 4.28 -9.79 18.97
N ASP A 217 4.16 -11.11 19.06
CA ASP A 217 3.12 -11.81 19.83
C ASP A 217 3.11 -11.44 21.31
N ARG A 218 4.29 -11.50 21.94
CA ARG A 218 4.45 -11.13 23.36
C ARG A 218 4.07 -9.68 23.61
N ILE A 219 4.47 -8.79 22.71
CA ILE A 219 4.16 -7.36 22.77
C ILE A 219 2.65 -7.13 22.59
N ALA A 220 2.04 -7.79 21.60
CA ALA A 220 0.60 -7.69 21.34
C ALA A 220 -0.23 -8.21 22.52
N GLY A 221 0.15 -9.34 23.12
CA GLY A 221 -0.54 -9.87 24.31
C GLY A 221 -0.47 -8.92 25.50
N ARG A 222 0.66 -8.26 25.72
CA ARG A 222 0.81 -7.21 26.74
C ARG A 222 -0.04 -5.97 26.43
N PHE A 223 -0.04 -5.53 25.18
CA PHE A 223 -0.87 -4.42 24.70
C PHE A 223 -2.37 -4.69 24.90
N LEU A 224 -2.83 -5.89 24.51
CA LEU A 224 -4.23 -6.34 24.66
C LEU A 224 -4.70 -6.27 26.12
N ARG A 225 -3.89 -6.78 27.05
CA ARG A 225 -4.22 -6.73 28.49
C ARG A 225 -4.23 -5.32 29.08
N ALA A 226 -3.52 -4.39 28.45
CA ALA A 226 -3.51 -2.99 28.88
C ALA A 226 -4.71 -2.20 28.37
N LEU A 227 -5.51 -2.73 27.42
CA LEU A 227 -6.63 -2.00 26.82
C LEU A 227 -7.73 -1.68 27.83
N GLN A 228 -8.03 -0.39 27.96
CA GLN A 228 -9.14 0.13 28.75
C GLN A 228 -10.09 0.93 27.85
N LEU A 229 -11.36 0.99 28.24
CA LEU A 229 -12.29 1.96 27.64
C LEU A 229 -11.87 3.36 28.08
N VAL A 230 -11.60 4.22 27.10
CA VAL A 230 -11.10 5.58 27.35
C VAL A 230 -12.05 6.68 26.86
N GLY A 231 -13.14 6.32 26.19
CA GLY A 231 -14.15 7.27 25.73
C GLY A 231 -14.81 6.83 24.42
N GLY A 232 -15.27 7.83 23.67
CA GLY A 232 -16.10 7.68 22.46
C GLY A 232 -17.34 8.56 22.56
N ASN A 233 -18.06 8.70 21.44
CA ASN A 233 -19.25 9.55 21.38
C ASN A 233 -20.41 8.81 20.67
N PRO A 234 -21.49 8.48 21.40
CA PRO A 234 -22.66 7.83 20.82
C PRO A 234 -23.43 8.71 19.83
N ASP A 235 -23.26 10.03 19.92
CA ASP A 235 -23.95 11.02 19.09
C ASP A 235 -23.09 11.48 17.90
N ALA A 236 -21.92 10.85 17.67
CA ALA A 236 -21.09 11.15 16.52
C ALA A 236 -21.79 10.74 15.21
N GLU A 237 -21.64 11.56 14.18
CA GLU A 237 -22.25 11.32 12.87
C GLU A 237 -21.67 10.06 12.19
N THR A 238 -22.54 9.09 11.87
CA THR A 238 -22.17 7.82 11.22
C THR A 238 -22.79 7.60 9.84
N ASP A 239 -23.84 8.35 9.52
CA ASP A 239 -24.81 7.95 8.50
C ASP A 239 -24.60 8.71 7.19
N ALA A 240 -23.57 8.32 6.43
CA ALA A 240 -23.62 8.50 4.99
C ALA A 240 -22.86 7.38 4.26
N PRO A 241 -23.41 6.83 3.17
CA PRO A 241 -22.67 5.91 2.30
C PRO A 241 -21.53 6.65 1.59
N ALA A 242 -20.51 5.91 1.15
CA ALA A 242 -19.50 6.49 0.29
C ALA A 242 -20.15 7.07 -0.98
N PRO A 243 -19.71 8.25 -1.45
CA PRO A 243 -20.24 8.82 -2.67
C PRO A 243 -19.89 7.92 -3.86
N ALA A 244 -20.88 7.67 -4.73
CA ALA A 244 -20.65 6.94 -5.97
C ALA A 244 -19.60 7.65 -6.84
N VAL A 245 -18.74 6.85 -7.49
CA VAL A 245 -17.74 7.38 -8.43
C VAL A 245 -18.35 7.38 -9.83
N ILE A 246 -18.76 8.57 -10.27
CA ILE A 246 -19.33 8.79 -11.59
C ILE A 246 -18.23 8.73 -12.65
N ARG A 247 -18.53 8.22 -13.84
CA ARG A 247 -17.64 8.28 -15.01
C ARG A 247 -17.87 9.57 -15.79
N PRO A 248 -16.81 10.22 -16.32
CA PRO A 248 -17.00 11.30 -17.27
C PRO A 248 -17.82 10.85 -18.49
N GLU A 249 -18.64 11.75 -19.02
CA GLU A 249 -19.46 11.50 -20.21
C GLU A 249 -18.62 11.56 -21.49
N GLN A 250 -17.69 12.51 -21.57
CA GLN A 250 -16.83 12.68 -22.74
C GLN A 250 -15.81 11.55 -22.85
N SER A 251 -15.72 10.88 -23.99
CA SER A 251 -14.65 9.91 -24.27
C SER A 251 -13.31 10.60 -24.58
N SER A 252 -12.23 10.04 -24.05
CA SER A 252 -10.87 10.42 -24.40
C SER A 252 -10.46 9.77 -25.72
N SER A 253 -9.84 10.53 -26.62
CA SER A 253 -9.27 10.00 -27.86
C SER A 253 -7.91 9.33 -27.68
N VAL A 254 -7.28 9.46 -26.51
CA VAL A 254 -5.89 9.00 -26.27
C VAL A 254 -5.76 8.05 -25.08
N PHE A 255 -6.58 8.21 -24.04
CA PHE A 255 -6.45 7.39 -22.84
C PHE A 255 -7.05 6.00 -23.07
N THR A 256 -6.19 4.99 -23.15
CA THR A 256 -6.56 3.58 -23.23
C THR A 256 -5.94 2.79 -22.09
N TYR A 257 -6.60 1.70 -21.69
CA TYR A 257 -6.10 0.83 -20.62
C TYR A 257 -6.57 -0.61 -20.84
N HIS A 258 -5.77 -1.60 -20.46
CA HIS A 258 -6.19 -2.99 -20.46
C HIS A 258 -7.14 -3.27 -19.30
N ARG A 259 -8.03 -4.26 -19.47
CA ARG A 259 -8.90 -4.75 -18.38
C ARG A 259 -8.11 -5.08 -17.11
N VAL A 260 -8.72 -4.87 -15.94
CA VAL A 260 -8.13 -5.25 -14.64
C VAL A 260 -7.77 -6.74 -14.59
N GLY A 261 -6.67 -7.07 -13.93
CA GLY A 261 -6.11 -8.42 -13.86
C GLY A 261 -5.38 -8.89 -15.13
N ALA A 262 -5.42 -8.14 -16.24
CA ALA A 262 -4.69 -8.47 -17.47
C ALA A 262 -3.21 -8.05 -17.41
N LEU A 263 -2.45 -8.80 -16.63
CA LEU A 263 -1.00 -8.60 -16.46
C LEU A 263 -0.24 -8.77 -17.78
N LEU A 264 1.02 -8.33 -17.80
CA LEU A 264 1.92 -8.65 -18.91
C LEU A 264 2.03 -10.18 -19.06
N PRO A 265 1.91 -10.75 -20.28
CA PRO A 265 1.93 -12.20 -20.47
C PRO A 265 3.15 -12.87 -19.83
N GLY A 266 2.92 -13.97 -19.11
CA GLY A 266 3.94 -14.75 -18.40
C GLY A 266 4.49 -14.10 -17.12
N THR A 267 4.01 -12.92 -16.74
CA THR A 267 4.53 -12.20 -15.55
C THR A 267 3.75 -12.48 -14.27
N ALA A 268 2.64 -13.22 -14.33
CA ALA A 268 1.85 -13.52 -13.14
C ALA A 268 2.60 -14.44 -12.17
N MET A 269 2.33 -14.28 -10.86
CA MET A 269 2.99 -15.07 -9.83
C MET A 269 2.55 -16.55 -9.90
N ARG A 270 3.53 -17.47 -9.98
CA ARG A 270 3.31 -18.93 -10.09
C ARG A 270 2.36 -19.33 -11.24
N SER A 271 2.43 -18.61 -12.37
CA SER A 271 1.59 -18.88 -13.55
C SER A 271 0.07 -18.78 -13.30
N ASN A 272 -0.34 -18.03 -12.27
CA ASN A 272 -1.76 -17.71 -12.05
C ASN A 272 -2.18 -16.52 -12.92
N THR A 273 -3.34 -15.91 -12.62
CA THR A 273 -3.81 -14.67 -13.24
C THR A 273 -3.55 -13.47 -12.32
N GLY A 274 -3.76 -12.26 -12.85
CA GLY A 274 -3.97 -11.09 -12.01
C GLY A 274 -5.30 -11.15 -11.27
N ASP A 275 -5.52 -10.20 -10.37
CA ASP A 275 -6.80 -10.01 -9.69
C ASP A 275 -7.74 -9.19 -10.58
N ALA A 276 -8.91 -9.76 -10.92
CA ALA A 276 -9.87 -9.20 -11.85
C ALA A 276 -10.97 -8.36 -11.17
N ASP A 277 -10.78 -8.00 -9.90
CA ASP A 277 -11.69 -7.13 -9.16
C ASP A 277 -11.87 -5.76 -9.84
N LYS A 278 -13.10 -5.46 -10.27
CA LYS A 278 -13.47 -4.20 -10.95
C LYS A 278 -13.85 -3.08 -9.98
N THR A 279 -13.80 -3.33 -8.67
CA THR A 279 -14.25 -2.39 -7.64
C THR A 279 -13.41 -1.11 -7.63
N VAL A 280 -14.09 0.03 -7.55
CA VAL A 280 -13.47 1.32 -7.24
C VAL A 280 -13.67 1.59 -5.76
N TYR A 281 -12.61 1.43 -4.98
CA TYR A 281 -12.67 1.39 -3.51
C TYR A 281 -12.84 2.75 -2.85
N ALA A 282 -12.48 3.83 -3.54
CA ALA A 282 -12.57 5.20 -3.04
C ALA A 282 -12.61 6.21 -4.20
N ARG A 283 -13.25 7.35 -3.95
CA ARG A 283 -13.15 8.51 -4.86
C ARG A 283 -11.88 9.28 -4.51
N ILE A 284 -10.83 9.20 -5.32
CA ILE A 284 -9.54 9.85 -5.02
C ILE A 284 -9.13 10.91 -6.05
N ARG A 285 -8.36 11.89 -5.60
CA ARG A 285 -7.44 12.61 -6.48
C ARG A 285 -6.33 11.65 -6.90
N PHE A 286 -6.03 11.61 -8.20
CA PHE A 286 -4.92 10.79 -8.70
C PHE A 286 -3.60 11.18 -7.97
N PRO A 287 -2.74 10.24 -7.56
CA PRO A 287 -1.67 10.53 -6.60
C PRO A 287 -0.46 11.30 -7.19
N THR A 288 -0.44 11.56 -8.50
CA THR A 288 0.58 12.40 -9.14
C THR A 288 0.09 13.84 -9.30
N ALA A 289 0.99 14.81 -9.10
CA ALA A 289 0.67 16.23 -9.19
C ALA A 289 0.27 16.65 -10.61
N ALA A 290 0.90 16.05 -11.64
CA ALA A 290 0.69 16.39 -13.04
C ALA A 290 0.32 15.16 -13.89
N THR A 291 -0.36 15.43 -15.00
CA THR A 291 -0.58 14.51 -16.11
C THR A 291 0.38 14.83 -17.27
N PRO A 292 0.63 13.89 -18.19
CA PRO A 292 0.19 12.49 -18.16
C PRO A 292 0.86 11.66 -17.05
N ALA A 293 0.33 10.47 -16.79
CA ALA A 293 0.95 9.45 -15.96
C ALA A 293 0.82 8.09 -16.64
N TYR A 294 1.65 7.12 -16.25
CA TYR A 294 1.70 5.81 -16.91
C TYR A 294 1.75 4.66 -15.91
N VAL A 295 0.68 3.87 -15.86
CA VAL A 295 0.60 2.68 -15.01
C VAL A 295 1.08 1.47 -15.81
N ASN A 296 2.26 0.96 -15.46
CA ASN A 296 2.87 -0.21 -16.07
C ASN A 296 3.92 -0.83 -15.13
N SER A 297 4.24 -2.10 -15.39
CA SER A 297 5.16 -2.88 -14.55
C SER A 297 6.53 -2.20 -14.40
N GLN A 298 7.00 -2.05 -13.16
CA GLN A 298 8.36 -1.60 -12.91
C GLN A 298 9.42 -2.65 -13.31
N SER A 299 9.16 -3.94 -13.05
CA SER A 299 10.16 -5.00 -13.22
C SER A 299 10.20 -5.58 -14.62
N PHE A 300 9.07 -5.62 -15.33
CA PHE A 300 8.94 -6.32 -16.61
C PHE A 300 8.82 -5.39 -17.83
N MET A 301 9.08 -4.09 -17.62
CA MET A 301 9.23 -3.07 -18.67
C MET A 301 10.68 -2.57 -18.79
N HIS A 302 10.93 -1.55 -19.63
CA HIS A 302 12.28 -1.08 -19.93
C HIS A 302 12.96 -0.51 -18.67
N GLY A 303 14.24 -0.86 -18.48
CA GLY A 303 15.01 -0.57 -17.27
C GLY A 303 14.71 -1.51 -16.09
N GLY A 304 13.64 -2.32 -16.16
CA GLY A 304 13.19 -3.22 -15.10
C GLY A 304 14.12 -4.41 -14.84
N ASP A 305 14.10 -4.93 -13.62
CA ASP A 305 15.02 -5.97 -13.13
C ASP A 305 14.56 -7.42 -13.41
N CYS A 306 13.44 -7.61 -14.12
CA CYS A 306 12.78 -8.90 -14.32
C CYS A 306 12.43 -9.62 -13.01
N ASN A 307 12.24 -8.89 -11.91
CA ASN A 307 12.11 -9.43 -10.55
C ASN A 307 13.19 -10.48 -10.23
N GLN A 308 14.41 -10.29 -10.74
CA GLN A 308 15.55 -11.19 -10.54
C GLN A 308 15.33 -12.64 -11.04
N THR A 309 14.28 -12.90 -11.83
CA THR A 309 14.03 -14.21 -12.47
C THR A 309 15.07 -14.57 -13.54
N GLY A 310 15.90 -13.59 -13.92
CA GLY A 310 16.97 -13.69 -14.90
C GLY A 310 16.60 -13.06 -16.23
N ARG A 311 17.63 -12.67 -16.98
CA ARG A 311 17.52 -12.04 -18.30
C ARG A 311 18.13 -12.96 -19.36
N ARG A 312 17.54 -12.98 -20.55
CA ARG A 312 18.14 -13.57 -21.77
C ARG A 312 18.54 -12.44 -22.70
N ARG A 313 19.77 -12.46 -23.20
CA ARG A 313 20.24 -11.47 -24.18
C ARG A 313 19.46 -11.67 -25.49
N VAL A 314 18.91 -10.59 -26.01
CA VAL A 314 18.28 -10.50 -27.33
C VAL A 314 18.94 -9.29 -27.98
N SER A 315 19.35 -9.35 -29.25
CA SER A 315 20.01 -8.21 -29.88
C SER A 315 19.00 -7.40 -30.69
N PRO A 316 18.84 -6.08 -30.46
CA PRO A 316 19.40 -5.31 -29.34
C PRO A 316 18.59 -5.51 -28.03
N GLY A 317 19.25 -5.47 -26.85
CA GLY A 317 18.59 -5.52 -25.55
C GLY A 317 18.58 -6.87 -24.78
N TYR A 318 17.46 -7.16 -24.13
CA TYR A 318 17.22 -8.39 -23.36
C TYR A 318 15.72 -8.71 -23.29
N ARG A 319 15.36 -9.92 -22.85
CA ARG A 319 14.02 -10.26 -22.37
C ARG A 319 14.11 -10.91 -20.99
N CYS A 320 13.04 -10.87 -20.22
CA CYS A 320 12.99 -11.64 -18.97
C CYS A 320 12.88 -13.14 -19.28
N ARG A 321 13.27 -14.01 -18.35
CA ARG A 321 13.16 -15.45 -18.58
C ARG A 321 11.72 -15.96 -18.60
N ILE A 322 10.82 -15.23 -17.94
CA ILE A 322 9.42 -15.64 -17.74
C ILE A 322 8.45 -15.01 -18.75
N ASN A 323 8.91 -14.09 -19.61
CA ASN A 323 8.08 -13.47 -20.63
C ASN A 323 8.86 -13.31 -21.96
N SER A 324 8.14 -12.96 -23.02
CA SER A 324 8.70 -12.79 -24.36
C SER A 324 9.02 -11.35 -24.73
N LYS A 325 8.62 -10.36 -23.92
CA LYS A 325 8.77 -8.93 -24.24
C LYS A 325 10.25 -8.55 -24.39
N PRO A 326 10.67 -8.02 -25.55
CA PRO A 326 11.99 -7.43 -25.72
C PRO A 326 12.07 -6.09 -24.97
N LEU A 327 13.17 -5.89 -24.25
CA LEU A 327 13.39 -4.78 -23.34
C LEU A 327 14.79 -4.18 -23.54
N PHE A 328 14.88 -2.89 -23.23
CA PHE A 328 16.12 -2.14 -23.19
C PHE A 328 16.44 -1.73 -21.75
N ARG A 329 17.70 -1.41 -21.48
CA ARG A 329 18.10 -0.88 -20.17
C ARG A 329 17.65 0.56 -19.95
N ASP A 330 17.19 1.22 -21.02
CA ASP A 330 16.78 2.61 -21.03
C ASP A 330 15.40 2.78 -20.40
N GLU A 331 15.39 3.38 -19.22
CA GLU A 331 14.18 3.73 -18.49
C GLU A 331 13.35 4.81 -19.21
N SER A 332 13.96 5.59 -20.12
CA SER A 332 13.31 6.64 -20.92
C SER A 332 12.61 6.12 -22.18
N ALA A 333 12.65 4.80 -22.42
CA ALA A 333 12.01 4.18 -23.58
C ALA A 333 10.54 4.62 -23.73
N PRO A 334 10.08 5.01 -24.94
CA PRO A 334 8.73 5.52 -25.16
C PRO A 334 7.62 4.61 -24.64
N GLU A 335 7.81 3.28 -24.68
CA GLU A 335 6.83 2.29 -24.20
C GLU A 335 6.59 2.34 -22.68
N ASN A 336 7.51 2.94 -21.91
CA ASN A 336 7.27 3.23 -20.49
C ASN A 336 6.34 4.43 -20.29
N TYR A 337 6.19 5.31 -21.30
CA TYR A 337 5.47 6.57 -21.26
C TYR A 337 4.36 6.62 -22.33
N SER A 338 3.68 5.49 -22.53
CA SER A 338 2.60 5.33 -23.50
C SER A 338 1.37 4.67 -22.89
N TYR A 339 0.21 4.94 -23.47
CA TYR A 339 -0.98 4.09 -23.34
C TYR A 339 -0.87 2.91 -24.33
N PRO A 340 -1.55 1.78 -24.10
CA PRO A 340 -2.47 1.50 -23.00
C PRO A 340 -1.78 1.30 -21.64
N TRP A 341 -2.43 1.76 -20.56
CA TRP A 341 -2.05 1.34 -19.21
C TRP A 341 -2.27 -0.16 -19.01
N ARG A 342 -1.47 -0.78 -18.14
CA ARG A 342 -1.63 -2.19 -17.79
C ARG A 342 -1.45 -2.42 -16.31
N ASP A 343 -2.39 -3.18 -15.75
CA ASP A 343 -2.37 -3.67 -14.38
C ASP A 343 -1.06 -4.42 -14.10
N ASN A 344 -0.43 -4.09 -12.97
CA ASN A 344 0.73 -4.80 -12.44
C ASN A 344 0.54 -5.29 -11.00
N PHE A 345 -0.66 -5.26 -10.43
CA PHE A 345 -0.97 -5.91 -9.16
C PHE A 345 -0.95 -7.44 -9.33
N CYS A 346 -0.47 -8.19 -8.34
CA CYS A 346 -0.26 -9.65 -8.44
C CYS A 346 0.77 -10.13 -9.48
N GLU A 347 1.47 -9.24 -10.19
CA GLU A 347 2.61 -9.67 -11.00
C GLU A 347 3.71 -10.28 -10.11
N ASN A 348 4.59 -11.06 -10.73
CA ASN A 348 5.57 -11.87 -10.04
C ASN A 348 6.48 -11.00 -9.16
N ARG A 349 6.24 -11.13 -7.85
CA ARG A 349 7.01 -10.60 -6.73
C ARG A 349 6.88 -11.57 -5.56
N HIS A 350 7.88 -11.54 -4.68
CA HIS A 350 7.91 -12.36 -3.48
C HIS A 350 7.40 -11.58 -2.24
N PHE A 351 6.30 -10.86 -2.39
CA PHE A 351 5.60 -10.21 -1.29
C PHE A 351 4.25 -10.90 -1.05
N PHE A 352 3.87 -11.05 0.21
CA PHE A 352 2.57 -11.59 0.59
C PHE A 352 1.47 -10.59 0.26
N VAL A 353 0.44 -11.04 -0.46
CA VAL A 353 -0.73 -10.24 -0.84
C VAL A 353 -1.93 -11.16 -0.86
N GLY A 354 -2.90 -10.93 0.03
CA GLY A 354 -4.00 -11.86 0.27
C GLY A 354 -4.98 -11.97 -0.90
N GLN A 355 -5.15 -10.91 -1.68
CA GLN A 355 -6.09 -10.89 -2.80
C GLN A 355 -5.52 -11.54 -4.09
N CYS A 356 -4.21 -11.79 -4.15
CA CYS A 356 -3.63 -12.50 -5.28
C CYS A 356 -3.91 -13.99 -5.21
N ALA A 357 -4.25 -14.61 -6.35
CA ALA A 357 -4.51 -16.05 -6.45
C ALA A 357 -3.36 -16.91 -5.89
N ALA A 358 -2.11 -16.47 -6.06
CA ALA A 358 -0.92 -17.15 -5.55
C ALA A 358 -0.64 -16.90 -4.05
N GLY A 359 -1.39 -16.01 -3.38
CA GLY A 359 -1.08 -15.46 -2.04
C GLY A 359 0.20 -14.62 -1.99
N LEU A 360 0.83 -14.42 -3.14
CA LEU A 360 2.06 -13.69 -3.36
C LEU A 360 1.92 -12.87 -4.64
N GLY A 361 2.58 -11.73 -4.70
CA GLY A 361 2.59 -10.89 -5.88
C GLY A 361 2.97 -9.46 -5.56
N HIS A 362 2.83 -8.60 -6.55
CA HIS A 362 3.02 -7.17 -6.39
C HIS A 362 1.86 -6.56 -5.57
N GLN A 363 2.19 -5.74 -4.58
CA GLN A 363 1.28 -5.27 -3.53
C GLN A 363 0.44 -4.03 -3.90
N GLY A 364 0.68 -3.45 -5.07
CA GLY A 364 0.07 -2.19 -5.49
C GLY A 364 0.24 -1.97 -6.98
N GLN A 365 0.23 -0.70 -7.39
CA GLN A 365 0.48 -0.27 -8.77
C GLN A 365 1.74 0.59 -8.84
N ASP A 366 2.56 0.31 -9.84
CA ASP A 366 3.68 1.17 -10.22
C ASP A 366 3.20 2.25 -11.21
N ILE A 367 3.44 3.52 -10.87
CA ILE A 367 3.03 4.70 -11.63
C ILE A 367 4.27 5.49 -12.04
N ARG A 368 4.48 5.63 -13.34
CA ARG A 368 5.51 6.51 -13.91
C ARG A 368 4.96 7.92 -14.11
N PRO A 369 5.79 8.94 -13.91
CA PRO A 369 5.39 10.32 -14.13
C PRO A 369 5.25 10.67 -15.62
N ALA A 370 4.85 11.90 -15.90
CA ALA A 370 4.68 12.45 -17.25
C ALA A 370 5.89 12.30 -18.17
N SER A 371 7.11 12.26 -17.62
CA SER A 371 8.33 12.26 -18.43
C SER A 371 9.52 11.61 -17.73
N CYS A 372 10.50 11.20 -18.52
CA CYS A 372 11.82 10.81 -18.04
C CYS A 372 12.88 11.80 -18.52
N ALA A 373 13.30 12.71 -17.64
CA ALA A 373 14.52 13.48 -17.90
C ALA A 373 15.75 12.61 -17.59
N THR A 374 16.66 12.41 -18.54
CA THR A 374 17.97 11.78 -18.28
C THR A 374 19.00 12.88 -17.94
N LYS A 375 20.03 12.59 -17.12
CA LYS A 375 21.08 13.61 -16.82
C LYS A 375 22.00 13.87 -18.00
N ASP A 376 22.14 12.88 -18.89
CA ASP A 376 22.97 12.88 -20.09
C ASP A 376 22.34 11.93 -21.12
N THR A 377 22.54 12.15 -22.41
CA THR A 377 22.04 11.29 -23.51
C THR A 377 22.55 9.84 -23.41
N ASN A 378 23.68 9.61 -22.74
CA ASN A 378 24.26 8.28 -22.53
C ASN A 378 23.75 7.55 -21.28
N LYS A 379 22.85 8.16 -20.49
CA LYS A 379 22.33 7.56 -19.26
C LYS A 379 20.97 6.91 -19.50
N THR A 380 20.88 5.63 -19.16
CA THR A 380 19.68 4.80 -19.33
C THR A 380 18.68 4.91 -18.17
N ARG A 381 18.77 5.95 -17.32
CA ARG A 381 17.96 6.08 -16.09
C ARG A 381 17.37 7.47 -15.94
N CYS A 382 16.13 7.51 -15.48
CA CYS A 382 15.43 8.76 -15.21
C CYS A 382 16.02 9.46 -13.99
N GLN A 383 15.98 10.79 -14.02
CA GLN A 383 16.27 11.62 -12.88
C GLN A 383 15.14 11.49 -11.84
N PRO A 384 15.41 10.99 -10.62
CA PRO A 384 14.40 10.95 -9.58
C PRO A 384 14.11 12.34 -9.04
N TYR A 385 12.99 12.47 -8.32
CA TYR A 385 12.58 13.66 -7.57
C TYR A 385 12.28 14.88 -8.45
N ARG A 386 11.77 14.65 -9.67
CA ARG A 386 11.35 15.69 -10.61
C ARG A 386 9.85 15.95 -10.64
N HIS A 387 9.05 14.99 -10.17
CA HIS A 387 7.60 15.04 -10.25
C HIS A 387 6.98 14.90 -8.86
N GLY A 388 5.99 15.74 -8.56
CA GLY A 388 5.32 15.77 -7.26
C GLY A 388 4.34 14.62 -7.06
N VAL A 389 4.25 14.17 -5.81
CA VAL A 389 3.21 13.29 -5.28
C VAL A 389 2.26 14.18 -4.45
N VAL A 390 0.97 13.94 -4.57
CA VAL A 390 -0.06 14.69 -3.82
C VAL A 390 -0.94 13.75 -3.01
N ALA A 391 -1.57 14.28 -1.96
CA ALA A 391 -2.53 13.56 -1.16
C ALA A 391 -3.72 13.14 -2.01
N ALA A 392 -3.96 11.84 -2.08
CA ALA A 392 -5.07 11.27 -2.83
C ALA A 392 -6.44 11.63 -2.23
N ARG A 393 -6.46 11.99 -0.94
CA ARG A 393 -7.64 12.32 -0.12
C ARG A 393 -7.27 13.18 1.07
N ASP A 394 -8.28 13.78 1.68
CA ASP A 394 -8.20 14.25 3.07
C ASP A 394 -7.89 13.07 4.01
N GLY A 395 -6.96 13.27 4.94
CA GLY A 395 -6.62 12.21 5.90
C GLY A 395 -5.46 12.57 6.80
N MET A 396 -4.93 11.56 7.49
CA MET A 396 -3.78 11.70 8.38
C MET A 396 -2.64 10.80 7.94
N ILE A 397 -1.42 11.33 7.96
CA ILE A 397 -0.20 10.57 7.69
C ILE A 397 0.11 9.65 8.87
N LEU A 398 0.39 8.38 8.57
CA LEU A 398 0.98 7.39 9.46
C LEU A 398 2.34 6.99 8.88
N ARG A 399 3.41 7.44 9.53
CA ARG A 399 4.79 7.19 9.09
C ARG A 399 5.79 7.32 10.24
N GLU A 400 6.71 6.35 10.28
CA GLU A 400 7.91 6.43 11.10
C GLU A 400 9.02 7.19 10.36
N ALA A 401 9.83 7.94 11.12
CA ALA A 401 11.00 8.64 10.57
C ALA A 401 11.93 7.68 9.84
N TRP A 402 12.62 8.17 8.81
CA TRP A 402 13.48 7.37 7.92
C TRP A 402 12.81 6.26 7.10
N ASN A 403 11.48 6.08 7.18
CA ASN A 403 10.77 5.16 6.29
C ASN A 403 10.63 5.78 4.89
N ASP A 404 10.84 4.99 3.84
CA ASP A 404 10.71 5.39 2.43
C ASP A 404 9.26 5.30 1.92
N SER A 405 8.33 4.99 2.82
CA SER A 405 6.89 5.02 2.61
C SER A 405 6.13 5.66 3.77
N PHE A 406 4.92 6.11 3.47
CA PHE A 406 3.89 6.46 4.46
C PHE A 406 2.54 5.84 4.06
N PHE A 407 1.65 5.72 5.04
CA PHE A 407 0.22 5.58 4.78
C PHE A 407 -0.47 6.93 4.93
N LEU A 408 -1.33 7.28 3.98
CA LEU A 408 -2.39 8.26 4.17
C LEU A 408 -3.63 7.49 4.64
N VAL A 409 -4.07 7.73 5.87
CA VAL A 409 -5.23 7.06 6.47
C VAL A 409 -6.44 7.98 6.35
N VAL A 410 -7.48 7.48 5.71
CA VAL A 410 -8.74 8.18 5.47
C VAL A 410 -9.83 7.55 6.32
N ASN A 411 -10.58 8.41 6.99
CA ASN A 411 -11.77 8.07 7.75
C ASN A 411 -12.83 9.11 7.45
N ALA A 412 -13.72 8.77 6.53
CA ALA A 412 -14.78 9.64 6.01
C ALA A 412 -16.11 8.86 6.05
N PRO A 413 -17.27 9.53 5.88
CA PRO A 413 -18.54 8.83 5.86
C PRO A 413 -18.58 7.73 4.79
N GLY A 414 -18.89 6.50 5.24
CA GLY A 414 -18.95 5.32 4.39
C GLY A 414 -17.63 4.92 3.71
N GLU A 415 -16.49 5.51 4.09
CA GLU A 415 -15.19 5.26 3.47
C GLU A 415 -14.09 5.17 4.54
N ARG A 416 -13.41 4.03 4.60
CA ARG A 416 -12.26 3.83 5.49
C ARG A 416 -11.13 3.11 4.80
N ILE A 417 -10.08 3.83 4.47
CA ILE A 417 -9.08 3.35 3.53
C ILE A 417 -7.67 3.85 3.86
N ARG A 418 -6.66 3.07 3.52
CA ARG A 418 -5.25 3.47 3.62
C ARG A 418 -4.61 3.45 2.25
N PHE A 419 -3.94 4.55 1.90
CA PHE A 419 -3.11 4.64 0.70
C PHE A 419 -1.64 4.62 1.08
N ARG A 420 -0.90 3.62 0.61
CA ARG A 420 0.55 3.60 0.81
C ARG A 420 1.24 4.24 -0.39
N HIS A 421 2.15 5.17 -0.13
CA HIS A 421 3.03 5.76 -1.13
C HIS A 421 4.47 5.36 -0.82
N LEU A 422 5.22 4.86 -1.81
CA LEU A 422 6.56 4.29 -1.62
C LEU A 422 7.56 4.80 -2.68
N HIS A 423 8.85 4.58 -2.40
CA HIS A 423 10.03 4.90 -3.22
C HIS A 423 10.50 6.36 -3.18
N MET A 424 9.95 7.15 -2.27
CA MET A 424 10.39 8.51 -1.97
C MET A 424 11.67 8.52 -1.12
N HIS A 425 12.38 9.64 -1.11
CA HIS A 425 13.59 9.75 -0.30
C HIS A 425 13.21 9.97 1.18
N PRO A 426 13.57 9.08 2.11
CA PRO A 426 13.12 9.14 3.49
C PRO A 426 13.52 10.44 4.20
N ARG A 427 14.77 10.89 4.01
CA ARG A 427 15.22 12.16 4.58
C ARG A 427 14.42 13.36 4.07
N LYS A 428 14.00 13.35 2.79
CA LYS A 428 13.23 14.46 2.25
C LYS A 428 11.80 14.45 2.80
N LEU A 429 11.21 13.27 3.00
CA LEU A 429 9.94 13.15 3.72
C LEU A 429 10.04 13.68 5.16
N ASP A 430 11.15 13.41 5.86
CA ASP A 430 11.39 13.95 7.20
C ASP A 430 11.53 15.48 7.18
N ASP A 431 12.34 16.01 6.25
CA ASP A 431 12.57 17.45 6.07
C ASP A 431 11.26 18.19 5.68
N ASP A 432 10.40 17.56 4.86
CA ASP A 432 9.13 18.10 4.40
C ASP A 432 7.98 17.84 5.41
N GLY A 433 8.26 17.29 6.61
CA GLY A 433 7.26 17.12 7.68
C GLY A 433 6.22 16.03 7.45
N ILE A 434 6.49 15.06 6.55
CA ILE A 434 5.60 13.93 6.27
C ILE A 434 5.78 12.87 7.37
N VAL A 435 5.18 13.10 8.53
CA VAL A 435 5.31 12.26 9.73
C VAL A 435 3.95 11.91 10.33
N SER A 436 3.91 10.87 11.17
CA SER A 436 2.72 10.48 11.91
C SER A 436 2.01 11.66 12.59
N GLY A 437 0.69 11.77 12.38
CA GLY A 437 -0.15 12.82 12.98
C GLY A 437 -0.38 14.05 12.09
N HIS A 438 0.35 14.19 10.98
CA HIS A 438 0.13 15.29 10.04
C HIS A 438 -1.20 15.09 9.30
N LEU A 439 -2.15 16.00 9.52
CA LEU A 439 -3.40 16.08 8.76
C LEU A 439 -3.13 16.78 7.43
N VAL A 440 -3.65 16.21 6.35
CA VAL A 440 -3.46 16.72 4.99
C VAL A 440 -4.77 16.81 4.25
N LYS A 441 -4.83 17.71 3.27
CA LYS A 441 -5.99 17.88 2.38
C LYS A 441 -5.75 17.24 1.02
N GLU A 442 -6.81 16.78 0.38
CA GLU A 442 -6.76 16.24 -0.98
C GLU A 442 -6.03 17.23 -1.92
N GLY A 443 -5.04 16.74 -2.65
CA GLY A 443 -4.19 17.54 -3.54
C GLY A 443 -2.96 18.19 -2.89
N GLU A 444 -2.82 18.13 -1.56
CA GLU A 444 -1.66 18.68 -0.86
C GLU A 444 -0.35 17.95 -1.25
N PRO A 445 0.78 18.64 -1.46
CA PRO A 445 2.05 17.98 -1.77
C PRO A 445 2.54 17.04 -0.65
N LEU A 446 2.82 15.77 -0.98
CA LEU A 446 3.30 14.76 -0.02
C LEU A 446 4.70 14.21 -0.32
N GLY A 447 5.40 14.82 -1.27
CA GLY A 447 6.76 14.44 -1.63
C GLY A 447 6.97 14.35 -3.14
N MET A 448 8.03 13.64 -3.54
CA MET A 448 8.48 13.59 -4.93
C MET A 448 8.74 12.16 -5.38
N ILE A 449 8.24 11.81 -6.57
CA ILE A 449 8.42 10.51 -7.22
C ILE A 449 9.92 10.19 -7.29
N GLY A 450 10.30 9.05 -6.73
CA GLY A 450 11.69 8.71 -6.47
C GLY A 450 12.07 7.33 -6.97
N ASN A 451 13.26 6.90 -6.55
CA ASN A 451 13.84 5.61 -6.90
C ASN A 451 14.53 4.94 -5.72
N TYR A 452 14.10 5.31 -4.51
CA TYR A 452 14.67 4.81 -3.26
C TYR A 452 14.13 3.42 -2.96
N ASN A 453 15.02 2.47 -2.67
CA ASN A 453 14.64 1.18 -2.11
C ASN A 453 15.82 0.70 -1.26
N ARG A 454 15.74 0.90 0.06
CA ARG A 454 16.85 0.78 1.04
C ARG A 454 18.03 1.74 0.82
N ARG A 455 18.30 2.13 -0.43
CA ARG A 455 19.27 3.14 -0.84
C ARG A 455 18.80 3.85 -2.12
N PRO A 456 19.29 5.07 -2.40
CA PRO A 456 18.95 5.79 -3.62
C PRO A 456 19.34 5.01 -4.89
N GLY A 457 18.49 5.06 -5.93
CA GLY A 457 18.76 4.44 -7.23
C GLY A 457 18.71 2.91 -7.26
N TRP A 458 18.17 2.24 -6.25
CA TRP A 458 18.10 0.78 -6.24
C TRP A 458 16.92 0.21 -7.04
N THR A 459 15.87 1.01 -7.25
CA THR A 459 14.76 0.71 -8.17
C THR A 459 14.68 1.77 -9.28
N THR A 460 13.83 1.62 -10.30
CA THR A 460 13.61 2.70 -11.29
C THR A 460 12.83 3.87 -10.67
N THR A 461 12.74 5.00 -11.36
CA THR A 461 11.98 6.17 -10.94
C THR A 461 10.49 5.95 -11.18
N HIS A 462 9.72 5.79 -10.11
CA HIS A 462 8.27 5.57 -10.14
C HIS A 462 7.68 5.81 -8.75
N LEU A 463 6.37 5.99 -8.68
CA LEU A 463 5.60 5.91 -7.44
C LEU A 463 5.03 4.50 -7.35
N HIS A 464 5.24 3.83 -6.23
CA HIS A 464 4.50 2.62 -5.91
C HIS A 464 3.33 3.01 -4.99
N PHE A 465 2.11 2.66 -5.40
CA PHE A 465 0.86 3.05 -4.75
C PHE A 465 0.06 1.81 -4.34
N GLU A 466 -0.21 1.64 -3.05
CA GLU A 466 -1.04 0.55 -2.52
C GLU A 466 -2.36 1.09 -1.97
N VAL A 467 -3.40 0.26 -2.00
CA VAL A 467 -4.71 0.52 -1.38
C VAL A 467 -4.99 -0.59 -0.38
N LEU A 468 -5.37 -0.23 0.85
CA LEU A 468 -5.76 -1.19 1.89
C LEU A 468 -7.09 -0.79 2.51
N VAL A 469 -7.94 -1.78 2.75
CA VAL A 469 -9.26 -1.62 3.38
C VAL A 469 -9.37 -2.52 4.62
N PRO A 470 -10.13 -2.12 5.65
CA PRO A 470 -10.34 -2.94 6.83
C PRO A 470 -11.39 -4.03 6.55
N THR A 471 -11.04 -5.27 6.87
CA THR A 471 -11.93 -6.44 6.78
C THR A 471 -11.90 -7.22 8.10
N ARG A 472 -12.63 -8.34 8.17
CA ARG A 472 -12.53 -9.28 9.31
C ARG A 472 -11.13 -9.86 9.54
N ASP A 473 -10.26 -9.83 8.51
CA ASP A 473 -8.87 -10.26 8.60
C ASP A 473 -7.90 -9.08 8.88
N GLY A 474 -8.43 -7.90 9.18
CA GLY A 474 -7.68 -6.66 9.41
C GLY A 474 -7.50 -5.83 8.14
N TRP A 475 -6.46 -5.01 8.08
CA TRP A 475 -6.16 -4.19 6.90
C TRP A 475 -5.61 -5.04 5.75
N VAL A 476 -6.39 -5.24 4.69
CA VAL A 476 -6.05 -6.11 3.54
C VAL A 476 -5.78 -5.26 2.31
N ARG A 477 -4.74 -5.60 1.54
CA ARG A 477 -4.44 -4.96 0.26
C ARG A 477 -5.43 -5.38 -0.81
N VAL A 478 -5.89 -4.41 -1.60
CA VAL A 478 -6.79 -4.61 -2.74
C VAL A 478 -6.17 -4.03 -4.01
N ASN A 479 -6.63 -4.47 -5.18
CA ASN A 479 -6.09 -4.00 -6.45
C ASN A 479 -6.38 -2.49 -6.66
N PRO A 480 -5.36 -1.61 -6.72
CA PRO A 480 -5.58 -0.17 -6.92
C PRO A 480 -6.04 0.20 -8.33
N TYR A 481 -5.92 -0.71 -9.30
CA TYR A 481 -5.89 -0.37 -10.72
C TYR A 481 -7.15 0.37 -11.19
N MET A 482 -8.34 -0.16 -10.88
CA MET A 482 -9.60 0.50 -11.30
C MET A 482 -9.85 1.80 -10.54
N THR A 483 -9.41 1.90 -9.29
CA THR A 483 -9.46 3.16 -8.53
C THR A 483 -8.57 4.23 -9.18
N LEU A 484 -7.40 3.85 -9.69
CA LEU A 484 -6.51 4.75 -10.43
C LEU A 484 -7.05 5.13 -11.80
N VAL A 485 -7.65 4.19 -12.54
CA VAL A 485 -8.33 4.48 -13.82
C VAL A 485 -9.44 5.51 -13.60
N ALA A 486 -10.34 5.27 -12.64
CA ALA A 486 -11.42 6.18 -12.32
C ALA A 486 -10.92 7.59 -11.92
N ALA A 487 -9.89 7.65 -11.06
CA ALA A 487 -9.27 8.91 -10.64
C ALA A 487 -8.59 9.65 -11.80
N TYR A 488 -8.00 8.91 -12.75
CA TYR A 488 -7.37 9.51 -13.93
C TYR A 488 -8.40 10.03 -14.92
N GLU A 489 -9.49 9.29 -15.17
CA GLU A 489 -10.61 9.77 -15.99
C GLU A 489 -11.15 11.11 -15.45
N GLN A 490 -11.34 11.20 -14.13
CA GLN A 490 -11.75 12.44 -13.47
C GLN A 490 -10.73 13.57 -13.64
N LEU A 491 -9.44 13.26 -13.49
CA LEU A 491 -8.36 14.24 -13.64
C LEU A 491 -8.28 14.81 -15.06
N ILE A 492 -8.43 13.97 -16.09
CA ILE A 492 -8.42 14.40 -17.50
C ILE A 492 -9.80 14.84 -18.00
N ARG A 493 -10.84 14.73 -17.16
CA ARG A 493 -12.25 15.02 -17.47
C ARG A 493 -12.77 14.26 -18.69
N ALA A 494 -12.25 13.06 -18.92
CA ALA A 494 -12.60 12.24 -20.06
C ALA A 494 -12.45 10.75 -19.74
N ARG A 495 -13.38 9.96 -20.25
CA ARG A 495 -13.49 8.52 -20.09
C ARG A 495 -12.43 7.80 -20.93
N GLY A 496 -11.71 6.87 -20.33
CA GLY A 496 -10.76 6.02 -21.04
C GLY A 496 -11.45 4.90 -21.79
N THR A 497 -10.77 4.35 -22.80
CA THR A 497 -11.23 3.17 -23.53
C THR A 497 -10.54 1.92 -22.98
N GLU A 498 -11.32 1.00 -22.40
CA GLU A 498 -10.83 -0.33 -22.06
C GLU A 498 -10.58 -1.12 -23.35
N ILE A 499 -9.37 -1.66 -23.50
CA ILE A 499 -9.02 -2.51 -24.63
C ILE A 499 -9.04 -3.98 -24.22
N ASN A 500 -9.77 -4.76 -25.02
CA ASN A 500 -9.85 -6.21 -24.87
C ASN A 500 -8.77 -6.86 -25.74
N GLU A 501 -7.70 -7.34 -25.11
CA GLU A 501 -6.83 -8.32 -25.75
C GLU A 501 -7.41 -9.73 -25.53
N PRO A 502 -7.46 -10.59 -26.55
CA PRO A 502 -7.74 -12.00 -26.33
C PRO A 502 -6.69 -12.57 -25.35
N PRO A 503 -7.07 -13.41 -24.38
CA PRO A 503 -6.11 -14.05 -23.49
C PRO A 503 -5.06 -14.78 -24.34
N SER A 504 -3.78 -14.50 -24.09
CA SER A 504 -2.68 -15.21 -24.75
C SER A 504 -2.56 -16.61 -24.12
N ASP A 505 -3.50 -17.49 -24.46
CA ASP A 505 -3.36 -18.92 -24.21
C ASP A 505 -2.39 -19.48 -25.24
N THR A 506 -1.10 -19.29 -24.99
CA THR A 506 -0.09 -20.15 -25.58
C THR A 506 0.90 -20.47 -24.49
N PRO A 507 0.87 -21.69 -23.93
CA PRO A 507 2.04 -22.23 -23.24
C PRO A 507 3.24 -22.05 -24.19
N ALA A 508 4.40 -21.67 -23.65
CA ALA A 508 5.62 -21.64 -24.44
C ALA A 508 5.93 -23.05 -24.93
N ASP A 509 5.39 -23.41 -26.09
CA ASP A 509 5.56 -24.74 -26.65
C ASP A 509 6.96 -24.86 -27.21
N THR A 510 7.64 -25.87 -26.72
CA THR A 510 8.93 -26.32 -27.19
C THR A 510 8.73 -27.13 -28.46
N SER A 511 8.83 -26.47 -29.61
CA SER A 511 8.99 -27.18 -30.88
C SER A 511 9.70 -26.28 -31.90
N ILE A 512 10.92 -26.70 -32.21
CA ILE A 512 11.68 -26.29 -33.38
C ILE A 512 11.06 -27.02 -34.56
N GLU A 513 10.58 -26.31 -35.58
CA GLU A 513 10.86 -26.57 -37.00
C GLU A 513 10.03 -25.67 -37.94
N GLY A 514 10.74 -24.99 -38.84
CA GLY A 514 10.34 -24.69 -40.21
C GLY A 514 9.03 -23.93 -40.50
N ALA A 515 9.14 -22.63 -40.78
CA ALA A 515 8.44 -22.02 -41.91
C ALA A 515 9.16 -20.73 -42.32
N SER A 516 9.93 -20.87 -43.40
CA SER A 516 10.45 -19.79 -44.24
C SER A 516 9.32 -19.23 -45.11
N GLU A 517 9.48 -17.97 -45.52
CA GLU A 517 8.87 -17.30 -46.67
C GLU A 517 7.38 -16.93 -46.64
N ALA A 518 7.15 -15.64 -46.37
CA ALA A 518 6.40 -14.65 -47.18
C ALA A 518 6.14 -13.46 -46.22
N ILE A 519 6.47 -12.20 -46.48
CA ILE A 519 6.20 -11.39 -47.66
C ILE A 519 7.27 -10.29 -47.70
N ALA A 520 8.03 -10.24 -48.79
CA ALA A 520 8.69 -9.04 -49.25
C ALA A 520 7.86 -8.47 -50.40
N ALA A 521 7.38 -7.23 -50.29
CA ALA A 521 7.19 -6.30 -51.41
C ALA A 521 6.60 -4.97 -50.92
N SER A 522 7.27 -3.88 -51.30
CA SER A 522 6.81 -2.47 -51.46
C SER A 522 7.82 -1.52 -50.78
N ALA A 523 8.92 -1.22 -51.48
CA ALA A 523 9.16 0.00 -52.28
C ALA A 523 9.62 1.19 -51.40
N ALA A 524 10.93 1.50 -51.30
CA ALA A 524 11.76 2.34 -52.21
C ALA A 524 11.16 3.75 -52.42
N ALA A 525 11.82 4.89 -52.22
CA ALA A 525 13.19 5.34 -51.87
C ALA A 525 13.09 6.89 -51.60
N PRO A 526 14.11 7.75 -51.80
CA PRO A 526 15.46 7.87 -51.20
C PRO A 526 15.73 9.30 -50.63
N ILE A 527 16.70 9.50 -49.73
CA ILE A 527 17.56 10.73 -49.75
C ILE A 527 18.99 10.40 -49.27
N THR A 528 19.93 10.92 -50.05
CA THR A 528 21.39 10.85 -50.11
C THR A 528 22.17 11.67 -49.07
N ALA A 529 23.40 11.22 -48.74
CA ALA A 529 24.70 11.97 -48.67
C ALA A 529 25.67 11.26 -47.69
N LYS A 530 26.79 10.66 -48.15
CA LYS A 530 28.16 11.23 -48.28
C LYS A 530 28.72 11.77 -46.95
N ASP A 531 29.96 11.57 -46.53
CA ASP A 531 31.17 10.97 -47.12
C ASP A 531 32.24 10.92 -45.99
N THR A 532 33.19 9.98 -46.06
CA THR A 532 34.56 10.01 -45.47
C THR A 532 34.73 9.99 -43.93
N ASN A 533 35.78 9.44 -43.30
CA ASN A 533 37.15 9.20 -43.73
C ASN A 533 37.85 8.06 -42.94
N THR A 534 38.90 7.55 -43.57
CA THR A 534 39.81 6.42 -43.27
C THR A 534 40.90 6.67 -42.21
N ALA A 535 41.30 5.62 -41.45
CA ALA A 535 42.69 5.22 -41.10
C ALA A 535 42.69 3.98 -40.17
N ARG A 536 43.13 2.76 -40.58
CA ARG A 536 44.47 2.12 -40.40
C ARG A 536 45.03 2.27 -38.96
N SER A 537 45.53 1.24 -38.24
CA SER A 537 46.25 0.02 -38.61
C SER A 537 46.45 -0.90 -37.36
N LYS A 538 46.32 -2.23 -37.57
CA LYS A 538 47.11 -3.42 -37.09
C LYS A 538 47.85 -3.33 -35.72
N THR A 539 47.94 -4.35 -34.86
CA THR A 539 48.44 -5.72 -35.13
C THR A 539 48.32 -6.63 -33.86
N LYS A 540 47.98 -7.92 -34.10
CA LYS A 540 48.27 -9.20 -33.42
C LYS A 540 48.83 -9.24 -31.97
N ALA A 541 48.26 -10.13 -31.13
CA ALA A 541 48.86 -11.45 -30.83
C ALA A 541 48.04 -12.25 -29.78
N ALA A 542 47.71 -13.49 -30.12
CA ALA A 542 47.54 -14.63 -29.20
C ALA A 542 48.75 -15.57 -29.45
N PRO A 543 48.95 -16.72 -28.77
CA PRO A 543 48.10 -17.39 -27.77
C PRO A 543 48.90 -17.99 -26.58
N ARG A 544 48.21 -18.54 -25.56
CA ARG A 544 48.62 -19.82 -24.94
C ARG A 544 47.54 -20.44 -24.06
N THR A 545 47.23 -21.69 -24.39
CA THR A 545 46.41 -22.69 -23.71
C THR A 545 47.11 -23.23 -22.45
N LYS A 546 46.33 -23.61 -21.43
CA LYS A 546 46.45 -24.84 -20.59
C LYS A 546 45.30 -24.85 -19.57
N VAL A 547 44.28 -25.69 -19.80
CA VAL A 547 44.07 -27.04 -19.23
C VAL A 547 43.59 -27.03 -17.78
N LYS A 548 42.37 -27.56 -17.61
CA LYS A 548 41.67 -27.85 -16.35
C LYS A 548 42.39 -28.95 -15.56
N THR A 549 42.35 -28.87 -14.24
CA THR A 549 42.21 -30.05 -13.37
C THR A 549 41.42 -29.67 -12.11
N LYS A 550 40.37 -30.46 -11.84
CA LYS A 550 39.61 -30.48 -10.59
C LYS A 550 40.35 -31.40 -9.60
N SER A 551 40.36 -31.06 -8.32
CA SER A 551 40.42 -32.07 -7.27
C SER A 551 39.66 -31.61 -6.03
N HIS A 552 38.59 -32.34 -5.72
CA HIS A 552 37.95 -32.34 -4.41
C HIS A 552 38.91 -32.91 -3.35
N LYS A 553 38.90 -32.35 -2.13
CA LYS A 553 39.16 -33.15 -0.94
C LYS A 553 38.33 -32.64 0.24
N VAL A 554 37.84 -33.62 1.00
CA VAL A 554 36.75 -33.59 1.98
C VAL A 554 37.32 -33.88 3.38
N ARG A 555 36.75 -33.21 4.40
CA ARG A 555 36.72 -33.52 5.88
C ARG A 555 38.09 -33.58 6.61
N SER A 556 38.25 -33.19 7.88
CA SER A 556 37.47 -33.42 9.11
C SER A 556 38.03 -32.55 10.26
N LYS A 557 37.17 -31.97 11.15
CA LYS A 557 37.03 -32.23 12.62
C LYS A 557 38.34 -32.51 13.38
N ALA A 558 38.69 -31.99 14.56
CA ALA A 558 38.14 -31.12 15.62
C ALA A 558 39.30 -30.96 16.68
N PRO A 559 39.10 -30.69 18.00
CA PRO A 559 38.57 -29.54 18.76
C PRO A 559 39.55 -29.01 19.85
N ARG A 560 39.03 -28.17 20.78
CA ARG A 560 39.55 -27.71 22.11
C ARG A 560 40.31 -26.38 22.08
N ARG A 561 40.23 -25.49 23.08
CA ARG A 561 39.58 -25.45 24.41
C ARG A 561 39.50 -24.00 24.88
N ILE A 562 38.60 -23.79 25.84
CA ILE A 562 38.24 -22.61 26.62
C ILE A 562 39.43 -21.97 27.37
N ALA A 563 39.48 -20.63 27.43
CA ALA A 563 39.98 -19.87 28.59
C ALA A 563 39.50 -18.40 28.59
N HIS A 564 38.78 -18.04 29.65
CA HIS A 564 38.63 -16.70 30.26
C HIS A 564 38.87 -16.93 31.77
N PRO A 565 39.07 -15.93 32.65
CA PRO A 565 39.03 -14.46 32.47
C PRO A 565 40.20 -13.72 33.20
N GLY A 566 40.22 -12.37 33.18
CA GLY A 566 40.68 -11.63 34.37
C GLY A 566 41.42 -10.29 34.21
N LYS A 567 40.70 -9.21 34.58
CA LYS A 567 41.13 -8.03 35.37
C LYS A 567 41.96 -6.89 34.75
N MET A 568 41.27 -5.74 34.66
CA MET A 568 41.59 -4.41 35.22
C MET A 568 43.05 -4.02 35.45
N ARG A 569 43.45 -2.87 34.86
CA ARG A 569 44.15 -1.82 35.60
C ARG A 569 44.03 -0.43 34.94
N THR A 570 43.78 0.55 35.79
CA THR A 570 43.73 2.00 35.58
C THR A 570 45.12 2.61 35.30
N LYS A 571 45.20 3.68 34.49
CA LYS A 571 45.88 4.95 34.88
C LYS A 571 45.75 6.08 33.83
N LYS A 572 45.69 7.28 34.42
CA LYS A 572 45.55 8.66 33.93
C LYS A 572 46.73 9.18 33.08
N ARG A 573 46.39 10.25 32.33
CA ARG A 573 47.17 11.47 31.98
C ARG A 573 48.35 11.33 31.00
N ARG A 574 48.21 11.94 29.83
CA ARG A 574 48.68 13.32 29.60
C ARG A 574 47.75 14.02 28.61
#